data_AF-A0A1F8TCE2-F1
#
_entry.id   AF-A0A1F8TCE2-F1
#
_cell.length_a   1.000
_cell.length_b   1.000
_cell.length_c   1.000
_cell.angle_alpha   90.00
_cell.angle_beta   90.00
_cell.angle_gamma   90.00
#
_symmetry.space_group_name_H-M   'P 1'
#
loop_
_entity.id
_entity.type
_entity.pdbx_description
1 polymer ?
#
loop_
_entity_poly.entity_id
_entity_poly.type
_entity_poly.pdbx_seq_one_letter_code
_entity_poly.pdbx_strand_id
1 'polypeptide(L)'
;MSEIDARVVRYVADLARIGLTDDEVERFTSQLSVVLDAVGKLREIDTADIPPTASVLPLANVTREDEVRPSLPLEDVMRNAPTRDGDLFRVQTIIEERPEERVRG
;
A
#
# COMPACT_ATOMS: atom_id res chain seq x y z
N MET A 1 26.42 -0.14 4.08
CA MET A 1 26.08 1.13 3.41
C MET A 1 24.80 0.88 2.68
N SER A 2 23.73 1.57 3.06
CA SER A 2 22.37 1.36 2.59
C SER A 2 22.28 1.54 1.06
N GLU A 3 21.60 0.62 0.38
CA GLU A 3 21.39 0.65 -1.08
C GLU A 3 20.20 1.54 -1.49
N ILE A 4 19.88 2.56 -0.67
CA ILE A 4 18.82 3.51 -1.03
C ILE A 4 19.43 4.63 -1.88
N ASP A 5 19.01 4.66 -3.14
CA ASP A 5 19.26 5.75 -4.07
C ASP A 5 17.95 6.43 -4.50
N ALA A 6 18.06 7.55 -5.21
CA ALA A 6 16.92 8.33 -5.66
C ALA A 6 15.96 7.56 -6.60
N ARG A 7 16.42 6.47 -7.24
CA ARG A 7 15.55 5.61 -8.07
C ARG A 7 14.71 4.71 -7.18
N VAL A 8 15.31 4.13 -6.14
CA VAL A 8 14.60 3.32 -5.15
C VAL A 8 13.54 4.14 -4.43
N VAL A 9 13.86 5.38 -4.04
CA VAL A 9 12.88 6.28 -3.40
C VAL A 9 11.69 6.54 -4.32
N ARG A 10 11.94 6.89 -5.58
CA ARG A 10 10.85 7.12 -6.56
C ARG A 10 10.03 5.86 -6.81
N TYR A 11 10.68 4.69 -6.89
CA TYR A 11 10.00 3.42 -7.08
C TYR A 11 9.06 3.08 -5.92
N VAL A 12 9.53 3.21 -4.69
CA VAL A 12 8.71 2.97 -3.49
C VAL A 12 7.57 4.00 -3.39
N ALA A 13 7.83 5.25 -3.75
CA ALA A 13 6.79 6.28 -3.78
C ALA A 13 5.68 5.95 -4.79
N ASP A 14 6.01 5.43 -5.97
CA ASP A 14 5.01 4.99 -6.95
C ASP A 14 4.19 3.80 -6.46
N LEU A 15 4.83 2.80 -5.83
CA LEU A 15 4.12 1.69 -5.19
C LEU A 15 3.13 2.17 -4.12
N ALA A 16 3.47 3.23 -3.39
CA ALA A 16 2.63 3.85 -2.38
C ALA A 16 1.66 4.91 -2.92
N ARG A 17 1.67 5.19 -4.24
CA ARG A 17 0.91 6.26 -4.90
C ARG A 17 1.15 7.66 -4.29
N ILE A 18 2.40 7.96 -3.95
CA ILE A 18 2.85 9.25 -3.41
C ILE A 18 3.63 10.00 -4.50
N GLY A 19 3.12 11.16 -4.91
CA GLY A 19 3.86 12.08 -5.78
C GLY A 19 4.92 12.83 -4.98
N LEU A 20 6.20 12.69 -5.36
CA LEU A 20 7.32 13.38 -4.73
C LEU A 20 7.94 14.40 -5.68
N THR A 21 8.32 15.55 -5.14
CA THR A 21 9.19 16.52 -5.81
C THR A 21 10.65 16.06 -5.78
N ASP A 22 11.50 16.61 -6.66
CA ASP A 22 12.92 16.23 -6.70
C ASP A 22 13.66 16.57 -5.40
N ASP A 23 13.34 17.72 -4.77
CA ASP A 23 13.88 18.12 -3.47
C ASP A 23 13.50 17.11 -2.36
N GLU A 24 12.26 16.62 -2.38
CA GLU A 24 11.79 15.59 -1.44
C GLU A 24 12.49 14.25 -1.69
N VAL A 25 12.76 13.89 -2.94
CA VAL A 25 13.50 12.66 -3.26
C VAL A 25 14.92 12.72 -2.72
N GLU A 26 15.63 13.84 -2.89
CA GLU A 26 16.98 14.01 -2.33
C GLU A 26 16.94 13.93 -0.81
N ARG A 27 16.03 14.66 -0.19
CA ARG A 27 15.84 14.63 1.26
C ARG A 27 15.54 13.22 1.77
N PHE A 28 14.56 12.53 1.19
CA PHE A 28 14.16 11.20 1.65
C PHE A 28 15.20 10.13 1.38
N THR A 29 16.04 10.27 0.35
CA THR A 29 17.19 9.38 0.14
C THR A 29 18.09 9.37 1.38
N SER A 30 18.45 10.56 1.90
CA SER A 30 19.28 10.67 3.10
C SER A 30 18.58 10.17 4.37
N GLN A 31 17.30 10.53 4.56
CA GLN A 31 16.55 10.19 5.76
C GLN A 31 16.26 8.69 5.86
N LEU A 32 15.85 8.06 4.75
CA LEU A 32 15.58 6.64 4.70
C LEU A 32 16.85 5.81 4.87
N SER A 33 18.01 6.29 4.39
CA SER A 33 19.30 5.66 4.70
C SER A 33 19.51 5.54 6.21
N VAL A 34 19.33 6.63 6.95
CA VAL A 34 19.52 6.65 8.41
C VAL A 34 18.56 5.70 9.11
N VAL A 35 17.29 5.67 8.68
CA VAL A 35 16.28 4.76 9.25
C VAL A 35 16.65 3.29 8.98
N LEU A 36 17.07 2.96 7.75
CA LEU A 36 17.48 1.59 7.41
C LEU A 36 18.74 1.15 8.15
N ASP A 37 19.70 2.05 8.36
CA ASP A 37 20.89 1.76 9.16
C ASP A 37 20.50 1.47 10.62
N ALA A 38 19.52 2.21 11.17
CA ALA A 38 19.00 1.94 12.51
C ALA A 38 18.28 0.58 12.60
N VAL A 39 17.44 0.25 11.60
CA VAL A 39 16.77 -1.07 11.50
C VAL A 39 17.78 -2.20 11.30
N GLY A 40 18.89 -1.93 10.62
CA GLY A 40 19.97 -2.90 10.37
C GLY A 40 20.55 -3.52 11.64
N LYS A 41 20.49 -2.82 12.79
CA LYS A 41 20.91 -3.34 14.10
C LYS A 41 20.15 -4.59 14.53
N LEU A 42 18.92 -4.78 14.05
CA LEU A 42 18.13 -5.98 14.34
C LEU A 42 18.76 -7.26 13.78
N ARG A 43 19.66 -7.15 12.79
CA ARG A 43 20.39 -8.31 12.22
C ARG A 43 21.41 -8.92 13.19
N GLU A 44 21.77 -8.22 14.25
CA GLU A 44 22.72 -8.71 15.27
C GLU A 44 22.11 -9.78 16.19
N ILE A 45 20.78 -9.92 16.15
CA ILE A 45 20.02 -10.84 17.01
C ILE A 45 19.66 -12.09 16.19
N ASP A 46 20.04 -13.27 16.69
CA ASP A 46 19.63 -14.54 16.09
C ASP A 46 18.18 -14.86 16.41
N THR A 47 17.37 -15.05 15.37
CA THR A 47 15.95 -15.40 15.46
C THR A 47 15.62 -16.67 14.68
N ALA A 48 16.61 -17.49 14.32
CA ALA A 48 16.41 -18.68 13.48
C ALA A 48 15.35 -19.66 14.04
N ASP A 49 15.31 -19.81 15.37
CA ASP A 49 14.38 -20.72 16.06
C ASP A 49 13.12 -20.02 16.60
N ILE A 50 12.93 -18.73 16.31
CA ILE A 50 11.80 -17.95 16.83
C ILE A 50 10.76 -17.75 15.71
N PRO A 51 9.53 -18.28 15.87
CA PRO A 51 8.48 -18.07 14.87
C PRO A 51 8.05 -16.59 14.81
N PRO A 52 7.72 -16.06 13.62
CA PRO A 52 7.26 -14.68 13.48
C PRO A 52 5.91 -14.49 14.19
N THR A 53 5.74 -13.33 14.84
CA THR A 53 4.50 -12.96 15.51
C THR A 53 3.69 -11.99 14.65
N ALA A 54 2.59 -12.46 14.06
CA ALA A 54 1.70 -11.62 13.23
C ALA A 54 0.57 -10.95 14.04
N SER A 55 0.09 -11.63 15.09
CA SER A 55 -0.92 -11.13 16.02
C SER A 55 -0.53 -11.54 17.43
N VAL A 56 -0.71 -10.64 18.39
CA VAL A 56 -0.49 -10.93 19.82
C VAL A 56 -1.64 -11.71 20.44
N LEU A 57 -2.80 -11.70 19.79
CA LEU A 57 -3.98 -12.44 20.24
C LEU A 57 -4.04 -13.80 19.53
N PRO A 58 -4.27 -14.91 20.26
CA PRO A 58 -4.38 -16.25 19.69
C PRO A 58 -5.78 -16.48 19.11
N LEU A 59 -6.20 -15.63 18.17
CA LEU A 59 -7.48 -15.76 17.50
C LEU A 59 -7.39 -16.85 16.42
N ALA A 60 -8.34 -17.78 16.44
CA ALA A 60 -8.47 -18.81 15.41
C ALA A 60 -9.93 -18.86 14.96
N ASN A 61 -10.14 -19.07 13.65
CA ASN A 61 -11.46 -19.31 13.06
C ASN A 61 -12.52 -18.25 13.42
N VAL A 62 -12.12 -16.96 13.47
CA VAL A 62 -13.05 -15.85 13.67
C VAL A 62 -13.89 -15.71 12.42
N THR A 63 -15.09 -16.27 12.47
CA THR A 63 -16.06 -16.29 11.38
C THR A 63 -17.29 -15.48 11.73
N ARG A 64 -18.05 -15.13 10.70
CA ARG A 64 -19.32 -14.41 10.81
C ARG A 64 -20.39 -15.30 10.19
N GLU A 65 -21.52 -15.46 10.87
CA GLU A 65 -22.71 -16.12 10.32
C GLU A 65 -23.12 -15.48 8.99
N ASP A 66 -23.53 -16.30 8.02
CA ASP A 66 -23.95 -15.84 6.70
C ASP A 66 -25.39 -15.32 6.70
N GLU A 67 -25.61 -14.25 7.46
CA GLU A 67 -26.90 -13.58 7.60
C GLU A 67 -26.88 -12.22 6.90
N VAL A 68 -27.97 -11.91 6.21
CA VAL A 68 -28.18 -10.59 5.59
C VAL A 68 -28.38 -9.54 6.68
N ARG A 69 -27.66 -8.43 6.56
CA ARG A 69 -27.81 -7.26 7.42
C ARG A 69 -28.17 -6.04 6.57
N PRO A 70 -28.93 -5.07 7.11
CA PRO A 70 -29.18 -3.81 6.41
C PRO A 70 -27.86 -3.15 6.01
N SER A 71 -27.73 -2.80 4.74
CA SER A 71 -26.62 -1.96 4.27
C SER A 71 -26.78 -0.52 4.77
N LEU A 72 -25.69 0.25 4.72
CA LEU A 72 -25.74 1.68 5.03
C LEU A 72 -26.71 2.41 4.07
N PRO A 73 -27.49 3.40 4.54
CA PRO A 73 -28.27 4.26 3.67
C PRO A 73 -27.39 4.92 2.62
N LEU A 74 -27.91 5.05 1.40
CA LEU A 74 -27.15 5.64 0.28
C LEU A 74 -26.60 7.03 0.63
N GLU A 75 -27.39 7.86 1.32
CA GLU A 75 -26.98 9.20 1.73
C GLU A 75 -25.76 9.18 2.66
N ASP A 76 -25.70 8.24 3.61
CA ASP A 76 -24.56 8.08 4.51
C ASP A 76 -23.31 7.58 3.77
N VAL A 77 -23.48 6.66 2.81
CA VAL A 77 -22.38 6.17 1.96
C VAL A 77 -21.80 7.30 1.12
N MET A 78 -22.65 8.14 0.55
CA MET A 78 -22.25 9.20 -0.38
C MET A 78 -21.82 10.50 0.29
N ARG A 79 -22.07 10.66 1.59
CA ARG A 79 -21.80 11.90 2.34
C ARG A 79 -20.38 12.43 2.16
N ASN A 80 -19.39 11.54 2.04
CA ASN A 80 -17.97 11.89 1.91
C ASN A 80 -17.42 11.67 0.49
N ALA A 81 -18.26 11.37 -0.50
CA ALA A 81 -17.82 11.19 -1.88
C ALA A 81 -17.24 12.52 -2.42
N PRO A 82 -15.96 12.58 -2.85
CA PRO A 82 -15.40 13.82 -3.42
C PRO A 82 -16.13 14.29 -4.68
N THR A 83 -16.64 13.36 -5.47
CA THR A 83 -17.47 13.63 -6.65
C THR A 83 -18.43 12.47 -6.86
N ARG A 84 -19.67 12.78 -7.26
CA ARG A 84 -20.71 11.78 -7.54
C ARG A 84 -21.44 12.04 -8.85
N ASP A 85 -22.00 10.97 -9.41
CA ASP A 85 -22.92 11.00 -10.54
C ASP A 85 -24.19 10.22 -10.17
N GLY A 86 -25.23 10.95 -9.75
CA GLY A 86 -26.36 10.34 -9.06
C GLY A 86 -25.91 9.52 -7.86
N ASP A 87 -26.14 8.21 -7.92
CA ASP A 87 -25.86 7.23 -6.86
C ASP A 87 -24.50 6.53 -7.05
N LEU A 88 -23.61 7.10 -7.86
CA LEU A 88 -22.30 6.52 -8.19
C LEU A 88 -21.15 7.42 -7.74
N PHE A 89 -20.04 6.81 -7.31
CA PHE A 89 -18.76 7.52 -7.16
C PHE A 89 -18.19 7.83 -8.53
N ARG A 90 -17.94 9.10 -8.83
CA ARG A 90 -17.30 9.49 -10.09
C ARG A 90 -15.79 9.52 -9.90
N VAL A 91 -15.09 8.75 -10.73
CA VAL A 91 -13.62 8.70 -10.78
C VAL A 91 -13.14 8.96 -12.21
N GLN A 92 -11.88 9.34 -12.36
CA GLN A 92 -11.24 9.38 -13.67
C GLN A 92 -11.01 7.94 -14.13
N THR A 93 -11.55 7.57 -15.29
CA THR A 93 -11.26 6.29 -15.92
C THR A 93 -9.80 6.28 -16.38
N ILE A 94 -9.06 5.25 -15.99
CA ILE A 94 -7.73 4.97 -16.53
C ILE A 94 -7.89 3.76 -17.46
N ILE A 95 -7.74 3.97 -18.77
CA ILE A 95 -7.62 2.89 -19.76
C ILE A 95 -6.14 2.79 -20.08
N GLU A 96 -5.47 1.77 -19.55
CA GLU A 96 -4.16 1.37 -20.08
C GLU A 96 -4.41 0.69 -21.43
N GLU A 97 -3.78 1.18 -22.50
CA GLU A 97 -3.64 0.43 -23.74
C GLU A 97 -2.85 -0.84 -23.41
N ARG A 98 -3.56 -1.96 -23.23
CA ARG A 98 -2.95 -3.27 -23.06
C ARG A 98 -2.15 -3.55 -24.34
N PRO A 99 -0.81 -3.75 -24.30
CA PRO A 99 -0.07 -4.11 -25.50
C PRO A 99 -0.66 -5.41 -26.03
N GLU A 100 -1.05 -5.37 -27.31
CA GLU A 100 -1.75 -6.44 -28.00
C GLU A 100 -1.05 -7.78 -27.77
N GLU A 101 -1.80 -8.71 -27.20
CA GLU A 101 -1.41 -10.10 -27.06
C GLU A 101 -1.10 -10.61 -28.46
N ARG A 102 0.19 -10.83 -28.74
CA ARG A 102 0.70 -11.43 -29.97
C ARG A 102 0.04 -12.81 -30.11
N VAL A 103 -1.11 -12.86 -30.77
CA VAL A 103 -1.73 -14.11 -31.22
C VAL A 103 -0.78 -14.66 -32.28
N ARG A 104 0.08 -15.56 -31.84
CA ARG A 104 0.91 -16.40 -32.70
C ARG A 104 -0.07 -17.27 -33.49
N GLY A 105 -0.04 -17.12 -34.82
CA GLY A 105 -0.72 -18.01 -35.76
C GLY A 105 -0.18 -19.43 -35.72
#